data_AF-A0A6J4RXJ9-F1
#
_entry.id   AF-A0A6J4RXJ9-F1
#
_cell.length_a   1.000
_cell.length_b   1.000
_cell.length_c   1.000
_cell.angle_alpha   90.00
_cell.angle_beta   90.00
_cell.angle_gamma   90.00
#
_symmetry.space_group_name_H-M   'P 1'
#
loop_
_entity.id
_entity.type
_entity.pdbx_description
1 polymer ?
#
loop_
_entity_poly.entity_id
_entity_poly.type
_entity_poly.pdbx_seq_one_letter_code
_entity_poly.pdbx_strand_id
1 'polypeptide(L)'
;MSIDKRSSAGRQPAQQKRFMRTAVASVLAMASVAGFCAGPAAAADIFAKADFNGDTVLDECSSSSELTGTAQCKVSGASNLTYRSEPMDMGWHDGRAWVDHNGDGRDDYCRAVGSNQLACTVSVAPSDPRATYFQGFGQTYYSAPLDHGWTDSRTWRDVNVDGKADYCTAVGWPNSQLTCTISNGEGFAAPTNNVYCPSGVAGPMCSTSTGSGGSGTGGSGGSGTRTMEN
;
A
#
# COMPACT_ATOMS: atom_id res chain seq x y z
N MET A 1 19.50 -17.69 -53.63
CA MET A 1 19.78 -16.33 -53.15
C MET A 1 18.64 -15.98 -52.20
N SER A 2 18.65 -16.24 -50.89
CA SER A 2 19.60 -16.00 -49.78
C SER A 2 19.70 -14.52 -49.34
N ILE A 3 19.19 -14.28 -48.11
CA ILE A 3 19.58 -13.26 -47.10
C ILE A 3 18.98 -11.84 -47.32
N ASP A 4 18.40 -11.09 -46.36
CA ASP A 4 18.55 -11.07 -44.89
C ASP A 4 17.35 -10.51 -44.10
N LYS A 5 17.28 -10.87 -42.81
CA LYS A 5 16.46 -10.26 -41.73
C LYS A 5 17.32 -9.28 -40.91
N ARG A 6 16.83 -8.08 -40.56
CA ARG A 6 17.21 -7.28 -39.35
C ARG A 6 16.01 -6.41 -38.97
N SER A 7 15.34 -6.54 -37.82
CA SER A 7 15.74 -6.37 -36.40
C SER A 7 16.41 -5.02 -36.11
N SER A 8 15.60 -4.04 -35.69
CA SER A 8 16.05 -2.80 -35.06
C SER A 8 15.84 -2.88 -33.56
N ALA A 9 16.88 -3.32 -32.86
CA ALA A 9 17.02 -3.16 -31.42
C ALA A 9 17.20 -1.68 -31.08
N GLY A 10 16.19 -1.07 -30.44
CA GLY A 10 16.23 0.28 -29.88
C GLY A 10 17.03 0.29 -28.57
N ARG A 11 18.16 0.99 -28.61
CA ARG A 11 19.13 1.20 -27.54
C ARG A 11 18.57 2.22 -26.53
N GLN A 12 18.34 1.85 -25.27
CA GLN A 12 18.05 2.83 -24.20
C GLN A 12 19.34 3.59 -23.81
N PRO A 13 19.34 4.93 -23.71
CA PRO A 13 20.53 5.70 -23.39
C PRO A 13 20.85 5.68 -21.88
N ALA A 14 22.12 5.38 -21.58
CA ALA A 14 22.73 5.21 -20.26
C ALA A 14 22.89 6.51 -19.42
N GLN A 15 21.92 7.43 -19.44
CA GLN A 15 22.02 8.74 -18.78
C GLN A 15 21.31 8.83 -17.42
N GLN A 16 20.49 7.85 -17.02
CA GLN A 16 19.72 7.90 -15.75
C GLN A 16 20.50 7.52 -14.48
N LYS A 17 21.70 6.91 -14.59
CA LYS A 17 22.33 6.26 -13.43
C LYS A 17 23.21 7.14 -12.53
N ARG A 18 23.46 8.42 -12.84
CA ARG A 18 24.54 9.18 -12.16
C ARG A 18 24.12 10.36 -11.28
N PHE A 19 22.85 10.77 -11.25
CA PHE A 19 22.41 11.92 -10.43
C PHE A 19 21.49 11.59 -9.24
N MET A 20 21.07 10.33 -9.07
CA MET A 20 20.15 9.92 -7.99
C MET A 20 20.82 9.57 -6.65
N ARG A 21 22.14 9.79 -6.48
CA ARG A 21 22.78 9.50 -5.17
C ARG A 21 22.58 10.59 -4.12
N THR A 22 22.17 11.80 -4.51
CA THR A 22 22.12 12.94 -3.58
C THR A 22 20.70 13.29 -3.12
N ALA A 23 19.65 12.88 -3.85
CA ALA A 23 18.27 13.18 -3.48
C ALA A 23 17.63 12.14 -2.52
N VAL A 24 18.14 10.91 -2.49
CA VAL A 24 17.59 9.81 -1.66
C VAL A 24 17.94 9.96 -0.17
N ALA A 25 19.00 10.72 0.16
CA ALA A 25 19.43 10.91 1.55
C ALA A 25 18.46 11.76 2.39
N SER A 26 17.64 12.62 1.78
CA SER A 26 16.76 13.53 2.53
C SER A 26 15.40 12.95 2.90
N VAL A 27 14.96 11.85 2.27
CA VAL A 27 13.70 11.17 2.64
C VAL A 27 13.94 10.16 3.78
N LEU A 28 15.18 9.72 3.98
CA LEU A 28 15.53 8.70 4.99
C LEU A 28 15.67 9.23 6.43
N ALA A 29 15.63 10.55 6.64
CA ALA A 29 16.02 11.18 7.92
C ALA A 29 14.86 11.56 8.86
N MET A 30 13.60 11.18 8.60
CA MET A 30 12.46 11.50 9.48
C MET A 30 11.93 10.32 10.30
N ALA A 31 12.61 9.17 10.28
CA ALA A 31 12.15 7.93 10.90
C ALA A 31 12.52 7.76 12.39
N SER A 32 12.62 8.82 13.20
CA SER A 32 13.14 8.70 14.58
C SER A 32 12.37 9.44 15.68
N VAL A 33 11.05 9.63 15.55
CA VAL A 33 10.21 10.06 16.69
C VAL A 33 8.94 9.21 16.78
N ALA A 34 8.86 8.50 17.91
CA ALA A 34 7.84 7.59 18.45
C ALA A 34 6.42 7.58 17.83
N GLY A 35 5.91 6.36 17.55
CA GLY A 35 4.52 6.09 17.17
C GLY A 35 4.37 5.34 15.85
N PHE A 36 5.23 4.38 15.57
CA PHE A 36 5.21 3.63 14.31
C PHE A 36 4.07 2.61 14.29
N CYS A 37 3.06 2.82 13.43
CA CYS A 37 2.42 1.71 12.71
C CYS A 37 3.44 1.16 11.69
N ALA A 38 4.49 0.49 12.20
CA ALA A 38 5.56 -0.09 11.39
C ALA A 38 5.22 -1.52 11.00
N GLY A 39 4.41 -1.69 9.97
CA GLY A 39 4.74 -2.73 8.98
C GLY A 39 5.89 -2.21 8.10
N PRO A 40 6.87 -3.04 7.69
CA PRO A 40 7.75 -2.67 6.59
C PRO A 40 6.88 -2.37 5.35
N ALA A 41 7.31 -1.43 4.50
CA ALA A 41 6.70 -1.35 3.17
C ALA A 41 6.89 -2.71 2.51
N ALA A 42 5.80 -3.37 2.10
CA ALA A 42 5.87 -4.67 1.45
C ALA A 42 6.72 -4.53 0.18
N ALA A 43 7.77 -5.34 0.09
CA ALA A 43 8.69 -5.29 -1.05
C ALA A 43 8.00 -5.85 -2.29
N ALA A 44 8.19 -5.16 -3.42
CA ALA A 44 7.86 -5.63 -4.75
C ALA A 44 8.78 -6.81 -5.13
N ASP A 45 8.43 -8.02 -4.68
CA ASP A 45 9.24 -9.19 -4.94
C ASP A 45 8.38 -10.37 -5.45
N ILE A 46 8.97 -11.10 -6.40
CA ILE A 46 8.48 -12.38 -6.88
C ILE A 46 8.40 -13.37 -5.72
N PHE A 47 9.24 -13.22 -4.69
CA PHE A 47 9.21 -13.99 -3.45
C PHE A 47 9.02 -13.08 -2.24
N ALA A 48 8.06 -13.37 -1.37
CA ALA A 48 7.76 -12.57 -0.20
C ALA A 48 7.58 -13.44 1.05
N LYS A 49 7.81 -12.80 2.21
CA LYS A 49 7.38 -13.29 3.50
C LYS A 49 6.06 -12.60 3.85
N ALA A 50 5.01 -13.38 4.08
CA ALA A 50 3.66 -12.87 4.28
C ALA A 50 2.89 -13.82 5.22
N ASP A 51 2.01 -13.31 6.07
CA ASP A 51 1.16 -14.14 6.92
C ASP A 51 -0.12 -14.51 6.16
N PHE A 52 -0.05 -15.51 5.27
CA PHE A 52 -1.14 -15.79 4.32
C PHE A 52 -2.32 -16.51 4.97
N ASN A 53 -2.08 -17.28 6.03
CA ASN A 53 -3.12 -18.02 6.75
C ASN A 53 -3.56 -17.34 8.07
N GLY A 54 -2.89 -16.26 8.48
CA GLY A 54 -3.24 -15.47 9.67
C GLY A 54 -2.82 -16.14 10.97
N ASP A 55 -1.81 -17.01 10.94
CA ASP A 55 -1.29 -17.71 12.11
C ASP A 55 -0.13 -16.96 12.81
N THR A 56 0.19 -15.75 12.34
CA THR A 56 1.28 -14.87 12.80
C THR A 56 2.68 -15.37 12.48
N VAL A 57 2.81 -16.50 11.78
CA VAL A 57 4.07 -17.03 11.26
C VAL A 57 4.17 -16.68 9.77
N LEU A 58 5.27 -16.04 9.38
CA LEU A 58 5.46 -15.66 7.99
C LEU A 58 5.65 -16.89 7.07
N ASP A 59 4.85 -16.94 6.02
CA ASP A 59 4.85 -17.95 4.97
C ASP A 59 5.80 -17.60 3.83
N GLU A 60 6.09 -18.58 2.97
CA GLU A 60 6.87 -18.37 1.75
C GLU A 60 5.93 -18.18 0.57
N CYS A 61 5.64 -16.93 0.24
CA CYS A 61 4.76 -16.55 -0.84
C CYS A 61 5.54 -16.18 -2.09
N SER A 62 4.94 -16.40 -3.26
CA SER A 62 5.52 -15.99 -4.54
C SER A 62 4.46 -15.71 -5.60
N SER A 63 4.83 -14.89 -6.58
CA SER A 63 4.01 -14.56 -7.75
C SER A 63 4.76 -14.90 -9.04
N SER A 64 4.05 -15.28 -10.09
CA SER A 64 4.67 -15.53 -11.40
C SER A 64 5.33 -14.27 -11.97
N SER A 65 6.45 -14.43 -12.68
CA SER A 65 7.08 -13.34 -13.44
C SER A 65 6.37 -13.04 -14.77
N GLU A 66 5.44 -13.88 -15.18
CA GLU A 66 4.64 -13.66 -16.40
C GLU A 66 3.49 -12.68 -16.14
N LEU A 67 2.99 -12.04 -17.20
CA LEU A 67 1.84 -11.12 -17.08
C LEU A 67 0.58 -11.85 -16.63
N THR A 68 0.35 -13.07 -17.12
CA THR A 68 -0.69 -13.97 -16.61
C THR A 68 0.00 -15.13 -15.92
N GLY A 69 -0.34 -15.37 -14.66
CA GLY A 69 0.26 -16.44 -13.90
C GLY A 69 -0.46 -16.68 -12.60
N THR A 70 0.23 -17.30 -11.65
CA THR A 70 -0.36 -17.69 -10.36
C THR A 70 0.41 -17.06 -9.22
N ALA A 71 -0.32 -16.65 -8.19
CA ALA A 71 0.22 -16.44 -6.86
C ALA A 71 0.20 -17.77 -6.10
N GLN A 72 1.18 -18.00 -5.23
CA GLN A 72 1.25 -19.21 -4.41
C GLN A 72 1.89 -18.91 -3.06
N CYS A 73 1.45 -19.59 -2.01
CA CYS A 73 2.00 -19.46 -0.66
C CYS A 73 2.19 -20.84 -0.05
N LYS A 74 3.41 -21.12 0.37
CA LYS A 74 3.75 -22.30 1.16
C LYS A 74 3.69 -21.91 2.63
N VAL A 75 2.75 -22.51 3.35
CA VAL A 75 2.49 -22.16 4.75
C VAL A 75 3.56 -22.75 5.66
N SER A 76 4.09 -21.90 6.54
CA SER A 76 5.06 -22.26 7.58
C SER A 76 4.37 -23.01 8.72
N GLY A 77 5.02 -24.02 9.30
CA GLY A 77 4.48 -24.75 10.46
C GLY A 77 3.31 -25.71 10.18
N ALA A 78 2.51 -25.48 9.14
CA ALA A 78 1.58 -26.46 8.60
C ALA A 78 2.33 -27.53 7.78
N SER A 79 1.83 -28.77 7.78
CA SER A 79 2.43 -29.90 7.06
C SER A 79 2.46 -29.67 5.54
N ASN A 80 3.48 -28.98 5.02
CA ASN A 80 3.76 -28.73 3.60
C ASN A 80 2.53 -28.32 2.76
N LEU A 81 1.64 -27.50 3.32
CA LEU A 81 0.51 -26.97 2.56
C LEU A 81 1.00 -25.83 1.66
N THR A 82 0.69 -25.94 0.37
CA THR A 82 0.90 -24.87 -0.60
C THR A 82 -0.44 -24.49 -1.20
N TYR A 83 -0.84 -23.24 -1.00
CA TYR A 83 -1.98 -22.64 -1.68
C TYR A 83 -1.52 -22.04 -3.00
N ARG A 84 -2.33 -22.19 -4.05
CA ARG A 84 -2.07 -21.64 -5.37
C ARG A 84 -3.36 -21.04 -5.91
N SER A 85 -3.25 -19.85 -6.47
CA SER A 85 -4.38 -19.19 -7.12
C SER A 85 -4.65 -19.81 -8.49
N GLU A 86 -5.85 -19.54 -9.02
CA GLU A 86 -6.09 -19.63 -10.45
C GLU A 86 -5.20 -18.64 -11.22
N PRO A 87 -5.00 -18.83 -12.54
CA PRO A 87 -4.33 -17.86 -13.38
C PRO A 87 -5.01 -16.49 -13.32
N MET A 88 -4.23 -15.44 -13.08
CA MET A 88 -4.68 -14.05 -13.05
C MET A 88 -3.61 -13.12 -13.64
N ASP A 89 -3.97 -11.87 -13.91
CA ASP A 89 -2.98 -10.83 -14.20
C ASP A 89 -2.08 -10.65 -12.96
N MET A 90 -0.78 -10.83 -13.09
CA MET A 90 0.18 -10.69 -11.99
C MET A 90 0.51 -9.24 -11.66
N GLY A 91 0.14 -8.30 -12.53
CA GLY A 91 0.45 -6.89 -12.41
C GLY A 91 1.92 -6.56 -12.67
N TRP A 92 2.24 -5.28 -12.59
CA TRP A 92 3.61 -4.78 -12.71
C TRP A 92 4.43 -5.16 -11.48
N HIS A 93 5.65 -5.66 -11.68
CA HIS A 93 6.54 -6.08 -10.59
C HIS A 93 6.60 -5.07 -9.44
N ASP A 94 6.90 -3.80 -9.76
CA ASP A 94 7.08 -2.72 -8.78
C ASP A 94 5.77 -2.23 -8.13
N GLY A 95 4.62 -2.80 -8.51
CA GLY A 95 3.32 -2.49 -7.92
C GLY A 95 2.78 -3.61 -7.04
N ARG A 96 3.48 -4.75 -6.93
CA ARG A 96 3.02 -5.94 -6.20
C ARG A 96 3.35 -5.86 -4.71
N ALA A 97 2.50 -6.46 -3.90
CA ALA A 97 2.70 -6.65 -2.47
C ALA A 97 1.86 -7.80 -1.93
N TRP A 98 2.31 -8.37 -0.82
CA TRP A 98 1.51 -9.19 0.07
C TRP A 98 1.18 -8.35 1.29
N VAL A 99 -0.09 -8.01 1.47
CA VAL A 99 -0.56 -7.08 2.51
C VAL A 99 -2.00 -7.39 2.88
N ASP A 100 -2.37 -7.21 4.16
CA ASP A 100 -3.76 -7.30 4.60
C ASP A 100 -4.62 -6.17 4.00
N HIS A 101 -5.34 -6.45 2.92
CA HIS A 101 -6.17 -5.45 2.23
C HIS A 101 -7.55 -5.36 2.86
N ASN A 102 -8.07 -6.45 3.40
CA ASN A 102 -9.44 -6.52 3.90
C ASN A 102 -9.55 -6.36 5.43
N GLY A 103 -8.44 -6.37 6.16
CA GLY A 103 -8.35 -6.21 7.61
C GLY A 103 -8.68 -7.49 8.37
N ASP A 104 -8.52 -8.66 7.74
CA ASP A 104 -8.88 -9.95 8.32
C ASP A 104 -7.71 -10.65 9.05
N GLY A 105 -6.55 -9.99 9.10
CA GLY A 105 -5.33 -10.48 9.72
C GLY A 105 -4.51 -11.42 8.82
N ARG A 106 -4.85 -11.53 7.53
CA ARG A 106 -4.08 -12.30 6.54
C ARG A 106 -3.57 -11.41 5.43
N ASP A 107 -2.38 -11.72 4.92
CA ASP A 107 -1.80 -10.98 3.80
C ASP A 107 -2.40 -11.43 2.46
N ASP A 108 -2.92 -10.46 1.71
CA ASP A 108 -3.55 -10.60 0.40
C ASP A 108 -2.58 -10.25 -0.73
N TYR A 109 -2.81 -10.81 -1.94
CA TYR A 109 -1.98 -10.49 -3.10
C TYR A 109 -2.50 -9.26 -3.84
N CYS A 110 -1.89 -8.12 -3.54
CA CYS A 110 -2.23 -6.81 -4.09
C CYS A 110 -1.24 -6.36 -5.17
N ARG A 111 -1.73 -5.74 -6.24
CA ARG A 111 -0.88 -5.29 -7.35
C ARG A 111 -1.47 -4.16 -8.19
N ALA A 112 -0.60 -3.42 -8.86
CA ALA A 112 -0.97 -2.55 -9.98
C ALA A 112 -1.14 -3.38 -11.27
N VAL A 113 -2.32 -3.34 -11.89
CA VAL A 113 -2.68 -4.09 -13.11
C VAL A 113 -3.06 -3.17 -14.25
N GLY A 114 -3.00 -3.68 -15.48
CA GLY A 114 -3.27 -2.89 -16.69
C GLY A 114 -2.43 -1.62 -16.74
N SER A 115 -2.98 -0.54 -17.29
CA SER A 115 -2.31 0.78 -17.32
C SER A 115 -2.73 1.73 -16.20
N ASN A 116 -3.79 1.41 -15.45
CA ASN A 116 -4.43 2.38 -14.56
C ASN A 116 -5.30 1.77 -13.44
N GLN A 117 -5.14 0.51 -13.03
CA GLN A 117 -5.95 -0.07 -11.96
C GLN A 117 -5.11 -0.78 -10.90
N LEU A 118 -5.68 -0.93 -9.71
CA LEU A 118 -5.18 -1.84 -8.69
C LEU A 118 -6.07 -3.07 -8.64
N ALA A 119 -5.49 -4.19 -8.22
CA ALA A 119 -6.19 -5.43 -7.96
C ALA A 119 -5.66 -6.09 -6.69
N CYS A 120 -6.53 -6.47 -5.76
CA CYS A 120 -6.20 -7.27 -4.58
C CYS A 120 -6.99 -8.57 -4.60
N THR A 121 -6.29 -9.70 -4.69
CA THR A 121 -6.90 -11.03 -4.57
C THR A 121 -6.75 -11.47 -3.13
N VAL A 122 -7.88 -11.51 -2.42
CA VAL A 122 -7.86 -11.78 -0.98
C VAL A 122 -7.48 -13.22 -0.68
N SER A 123 -6.70 -13.41 0.37
CA SER A 123 -6.53 -14.68 1.02
C SER A 123 -7.84 -15.05 1.73
N VAL A 124 -8.13 -16.35 1.82
CA VAL A 124 -9.31 -16.84 2.54
C VAL A 124 -8.90 -18.02 3.41
N ALA A 125 -9.43 -18.05 4.63
CA ALA A 125 -9.36 -19.25 5.44
C ALA A 125 -10.11 -20.39 4.72
N PRO A 126 -9.62 -21.64 4.80
CA PRO A 126 -10.37 -22.77 4.30
C PRO A 126 -11.76 -22.80 4.94
N SER A 127 -12.81 -22.85 4.13
CA SER A 127 -14.18 -23.02 4.64
C SER A 127 -14.41 -24.37 5.33
N ASP A 128 -13.50 -25.34 5.12
CA ASP A 128 -13.41 -26.59 5.85
C ASP A 128 -11.95 -26.81 6.34
N PRO A 129 -11.70 -26.88 7.66
CA PRO A 129 -10.37 -27.15 8.23
C PRO A 129 -9.85 -28.56 7.92
N ARG A 130 -10.64 -29.43 7.27
CA ARG A 130 -10.24 -30.76 6.78
C ARG A 130 -10.08 -30.84 5.26
N ALA A 131 -10.32 -29.76 4.52
CA ALA A 131 -10.21 -29.78 3.07
C ALA A 131 -8.74 -29.91 2.63
N THR A 132 -8.45 -30.95 1.86
CA THR A 132 -7.12 -31.24 1.31
C THR A 132 -6.90 -30.60 -0.07
N TYR A 133 -7.80 -29.73 -0.55
CA TYR A 133 -7.67 -29.03 -1.83
C TYR A 133 -8.36 -27.64 -1.85
N PHE A 134 -7.57 -26.56 -2.03
CA PHE A 134 -7.77 -25.46 -3.00
C PHE A 134 -8.75 -24.29 -2.81
N GLN A 135 -8.87 -23.70 -1.62
CA GLN A 135 -9.33 -22.29 -1.56
C GLN A 135 -8.56 -21.54 -0.48
N GLY A 136 -7.33 -21.12 -0.82
CA GLY A 136 -6.58 -20.12 -0.05
C GLY A 136 -6.72 -18.72 -0.65
N PHE A 137 -7.20 -18.61 -1.88
CA PHE A 137 -7.42 -17.35 -2.60
C PHE A 137 -8.91 -17.20 -2.91
N GLY A 138 -9.45 -16.02 -2.62
CA GLY A 138 -10.84 -15.65 -2.82
C GLY A 138 -11.04 -14.67 -3.96
N GLN A 139 -11.98 -13.73 -3.75
CA GLN A 139 -12.35 -12.73 -4.74
C GLN A 139 -11.20 -11.77 -5.05
N THR A 140 -11.22 -11.18 -6.25
CA THR A 140 -10.31 -10.10 -6.61
C THR A 140 -11.08 -8.79 -6.66
N TYR A 141 -10.67 -7.82 -5.85
CA TYR A 141 -11.22 -6.48 -5.84
C TYR A 141 -10.38 -5.55 -6.72
N TYR A 142 -11.04 -4.72 -7.51
CA TYR A 142 -10.40 -3.78 -8.43
C TYR A 142 -10.69 -2.34 -8.04
N SER A 143 -9.71 -1.46 -8.23
CA SER A 143 -9.93 -0.02 -8.07
C SER A 143 -10.65 0.56 -9.30
N ALA A 144 -11.25 1.74 -9.11
CA ALA A 144 -11.49 2.65 -10.23
C ALA A 144 -10.16 3.03 -10.92
N PRO A 145 -10.20 3.50 -12.17
CA PRO A 145 -9.02 4.01 -12.87
C PRO A 145 -8.25 5.06 -12.07
N LEU A 146 -6.93 4.93 -12.01
CA LEU A 146 -6.01 5.84 -11.33
C LEU A 146 -4.63 5.85 -11.99
N ASP A 147 -3.84 6.88 -11.69
CA ASP A 147 -2.42 6.92 -12.06
C ASP A 147 -1.62 6.08 -11.06
N HIS A 148 -0.92 5.03 -11.55
CA HIS A 148 -0.04 4.21 -10.69
C HIS A 148 1.13 5.02 -10.12
N GLY A 149 1.38 6.21 -10.65
CA GLY A 149 2.47 7.08 -10.28
C GLY A 149 3.84 6.49 -10.61
N TRP A 150 4.87 7.12 -10.06
CA TRP A 150 6.25 6.72 -10.29
C TRP A 150 6.55 5.38 -9.65
N THR A 151 7.15 4.47 -10.41
CA THR A 151 7.55 3.13 -9.99
C THR A 151 8.20 3.09 -8.60
N ASP A 152 9.22 3.92 -8.37
CA ASP A 152 9.99 3.92 -7.12
C ASP A 152 9.25 4.55 -5.93
N SER A 153 8.05 5.12 -6.15
CA SER A 153 7.23 5.76 -5.11
C SER A 153 6.06 4.92 -4.64
N ARG A 154 5.80 3.78 -5.29
CA ARG A 154 4.67 2.90 -5.01
C ARG A 154 4.90 2.20 -3.67
N THR A 155 3.89 2.23 -2.82
CA THR A 155 3.94 1.55 -1.53
C THR A 155 2.55 1.11 -1.11
N TRP A 156 2.50 -0.03 -0.40
CA TRP A 156 1.30 -0.52 0.26
C TRP A 156 1.48 -0.35 1.76
N ARG A 157 0.61 0.43 2.40
CA ARG A 157 0.68 0.75 3.83
C ARG A 157 -0.67 1.22 4.33
N ASP A 158 -1.04 0.79 5.53
CA ASP A 158 -2.15 1.37 6.28
C ASP A 158 -1.81 2.81 6.69
N VAL A 159 -2.32 3.80 5.95
CA VAL A 159 -2.03 5.22 6.19
C VAL A 159 -3.12 5.92 6.99
N ASN A 160 -4.31 5.33 7.07
CA ASN A 160 -5.43 5.87 7.86
C ASN A 160 -5.61 5.15 9.22
N VAL A 161 -4.80 4.12 9.50
CA VAL A 161 -4.79 3.31 10.72
C VAL A 161 -6.10 2.56 10.94
N ASP A 162 -6.67 2.01 9.86
CA ASP A 162 -7.89 1.20 9.91
C ASP A 162 -7.64 -0.32 9.90
N GLY A 163 -6.37 -0.73 9.89
CA GLY A 163 -5.94 -2.11 9.85
C GLY A 163 -5.88 -2.69 8.43
N LYS A 164 -6.07 -1.89 7.38
CA LYS A 164 -6.02 -2.31 5.99
C LYS A 164 -4.89 -1.58 5.26
N ALA A 165 -4.21 -2.27 4.36
CA ALA A 165 -3.17 -1.65 3.55
C ALA A 165 -3.77 -0.81 2.41
N ASP A 166 -3.35 0.45 2.35
CA ASP A 166 -3.68 1.39 1.28
C ASP A 166 -2.56 1.44 0.24
N TYR A 167 -2.90 1.80 -1.00
CA TYR A 167 -1.90 2.03 -2.04
C TYR A 167 -1.53 3.51 -2.11
N CYS A 168 -0.27 3.87 -1.87
CA CYS A 168 0.22 5.23 -2.00
C CYS A 168 1.32 5.34 -3.06
N THR A 169 1.31 6.44 -3.80
CA THR A 169 2.28 6.72 -4.86
C THR A 169 2.45 8.22 -5.07
N ALA A 170 3.58 8.66 -5.59
CA ALA A 170 3.76 10.01 -6.06
C ALA A 170 3.23 10.12 -7.50
N VAL A 171 2.37 11.11 -7.76
CA VAL A 171 1.82 11.40 -9.08
C VAL A 171 2.14 12.83 -9.51
N GLY A 172 2.10 13.08 -10.82
CA GLY A 172 2.31 14.41 -11.38
C GLY A 172 3.79 14.82 -11.53
N TRP A 173 4.01 15.67 -12.53
CA TRP A 173 5.29 16.33 -12.82
C TRP A 173 5.03 17.77 -13.32
N PRO A 174 5.86 18.75 -12.96
CA PRO A 174 7.01 18.70 -12.02
C PRO A 174 6.61 18.76 -10.55
N ASN A 175 5.34 19.09 -10.26
CA ASN A 175 4.83 19.23 -8.89
C ASN A 175 4.28 17.90 -8.40
N SER A 176 5.18 16.98 -8.05
CA SER A 176 4.78 15.66 -7.57
C SER A 176 4.03 15.76 -6.25
N GLN A 177 2.88 15.06 -6.16
CA GLN A 177 2.08 14.96 -4.95
C GLN A 177 1.97 13.50 -4.55
N LEU A 178 2.10 13.24 -3.25
CA LEU A 178 1.72 11.95 -2.70
C LEU A 178 0.20 11.80 -2.80
N THR A 179 -0.25 10.69 -3.37
CA THR A 179 -1.65 10.32 -3.49
C THR A 179 -1.81 8.89 -2.98
N CYS A 180 -2.84 8.66 -2.19
CA CYS A 180 -3.21 7.36 -1.65
C CYS A 180 -4.60 6.94 -2.10
N THR A 181 -4.77 5.66 -2.34
CA THR A 181 -6.02 5.00 -2.70
C THR A 181 -6.36 4.07 -1.55
N ILE A 182 -7.36 4.49 -0.77
CA ILE A 182 -7.72 3.89 0.51
C ILE A 182 -8.45 2.56 0.28
N SER A 183 -8.05 1.52 1.00
CA SER A 183 -8.79 0.25 1.03
C SER A 183 -10.09 0.41 1.83
N ASN A 184 -11.17 -0.19 1.36
CA ASN A 184 -12.36 -0.42 2.19
C ASN A 184 -12.57 -1.91 2.52
N GLY A 185 -11.64 -2.76 2.09
CA GLY A 185 -11.61 -4.21 2.26
C GLY A 185 -12.48 -5.03 1.31
N GLU A 186 -13.35 -4.38 0.55
CA GLU A 186 -14.09 -5.00 -0.57
C GLU A 186 -13.86 -4.20 -1.87
N GLY A 187 -12.73 -3.48 -1.93
CA GLY A 187 -12.47 -2.49 -2.97
C GLY A 187 -11.66 -1.30 -2.47
N PHE A 188 -11.75 -0.22 -3.24
CA PHE A 188 -10.91 0.95 -3.07
C PHE A 188 -11.74 2.23 -3.19
N ALA A 189 -11.42 3.21 -2.35
CA ALA A 189 -11.91 4.58 -2.49
C ALA A 189 -11.24 5.28 -3.69
N ALA A 190 -11.73 6.46 -4.04
CA ALA A 190 -11.06 7.32 -5.01
C ALA A 190 -9.67 7.75 -4.50
N PRO A 191 -8.67 7.92 -5.39
CA PRO A 191 -7.37 8.45 -4.99
C PRO A 191 -7.50 9.84 -4.33
N THR A 192 -6.77 10.06 -3.24
CA THR A 192 -6.77 11.29 -2.45
C THR A 192 -5.34 11.69 -2.05
N ASN A 193 -5.06 12.98 -2.04
CA ASN A 193 -3.84 13.56 -1.46
C ASN A 193 -4.05 14.01 0.01
N ASN A 194 -5.25 13.78 0.55
CA ASN A 194 -5.63 14.10 1.91
C ASN A 194 -6.13 12.84 2.60
N VAL A 195 -5.30 12.27 3.47
CA VAL A 195 -5.61 11.07 4.26
C VAL A 195 -6.04 11.52 5.65
N TYR A 196 -7.25 11.16 6.05
CA TYR A 196 -7.77 11.39 7.39
C TYR A 196 -7.55 10.14 8.24
N CYS A 197 -6.92 10.27 9.40
CA CYS A 197 -6.89 9.21 10.41
C CYS A 197 -7.90 9.52 11.53
N PRO A 198 -8.39 8.49 12.25
CA PRO A 198 -9.14 8.67 13.48
C PRO A 198 -8.40 9.51 14.52
N SER A 199 -9.14 10.27 15.32
CA SER A 199 -8.57 11.10 16.39
C SER A 199 -7.74 10.26 17.37
N GLY A 200 -6.46 10.60 17.53
CA GLY A 200 -5.56 9.98 18.54
C GLY A 200 -4.38 9.18 17.99
N VAL A 201 -4.27 9.00 16.67
CA VAL A 201 -3.10 8.41 16.01
C VAL A 201 -2.29 9.51 15.31
N ALA A 202 -1.06 9.74 15.79
CA ALA A 202 -0.11 10.64 15.14
C ALA A 202 0.80 9.84 14.19
N GLY A 203 0.81 10.21 12.92
CA GLY A 203 1.67 9.62 11.89
C GLY A 203 2.12 10.66 10.86
N PRO A 204 3.22 10.44 10.14
CA PRO A 204 3.82 11.45 9.24
C PRO A 204 2.95 11.82 8.03
N MET A 205 1.91 11.03 7.71
CA MET A 205 0.88 11.36 6.70
C MET A 205 -0.46 11.76 7.34
N CYS A 206 -0.51 11.76 8.66
CA CYS A 206 -1.68 12.10 9.42
C CYS A 206 -1.63 13.59 9.76
N SER A 207 -2.34 14.41 9.00
CA SER A 207 -2.66 15.73 9.54
C SER A 207 -3.71 15.51 10.62
N THR A 208 -3.35 15.77 11.88
CA THR A 208 -4.37 16.07 12.87
C THR A 208 -5.02 17.36 12.38
N SER A 209 -6.12 17.25 11.65
CA SER A 209 -7.06 18.34 11.59
C SER A 209 -7.62 18.49 13.00
N THR A 210 -6.83 19.12 13.89
CA THR A 210 -7.42 19.93 14.94
C THR A 210 -8.22 20.95 14.16
N GLY A 211 -9.50 20.64 13.98
CA GLY A 211 -10.47 21.63 13.58
C GLY A 211 -10.20 22.82 14.47
N SER A 212 -9.74 23.92 13.88
CA SER A 212 -9.77 25.22 14.50
C SER A 212 -11.25 25.56 14.66
N GLY A 213 -11.89 24.95 15.66
CA GLY A 213 -13.08 25.48 16.26
C GLY A 213 -12.72 26.88 16.69
N GLY A 214 -13.29 27.86 15.98
CA GLY A 214 -13.19 29.25 16.37
C GLY A 214 -13.68 29.38 17.80
N SER A 215 -12.74 29.36 18.74
CA SER A 215 -12.98 29.74 20.12
C SER A 215 -13.18 31.24 20.10
N GLY A 216 -14.39 31.65 20.45
CA GLY A 216 -14.83 33.03 20.46
C GLY A 216 -13.81 33.94 21.15
N THR A 217 -13.64 35.11 20.56
CA THR A 217 -12.99 36.27 21.15
C THR A 217 -13.68 36.59 22.48
N GLY A 218 -13.10 36.12 23.58
CA GLY A 218 -13.47 36.47 24.93
C GLY A 218 -12.23 36.88 25.71
N GLY A 219 -11.99 38.19 25.81
CA GLY A 219 -11.13 38.76 26.85
C GLY A 219 -10.24 39.91 26.40
N SER A 220 -10.56 41.13 26.84
CA SER A 220 -9.71 41.90 27.76
C SER A 220 -10.21 43.35 27.89
N GLY A 221 -10.22 43.87 29.13
CA GLY A 221 -10.13 45.31 29.38
C GLY A 221 -11.13 45.83 30.41
N GLY A 222 -10.75 45.77 31.69
CA GLY A 222 -11.55 46.31 32.79
C GLY A 222 -11.52 47.84 32.89
N SER A 223 -12.48 48.39 33.64
CA SER A 223 -12.34 49.65 34.34
C SER A 223 -13.12 49.55 35.65
N GLY A 224 -12.40 49.65 36.76
CA GLY A 224 -12.99 49.62 38.09
C GLY A 224 -13.70 50.93 38.43
N THR A 225 -14.76 50.83 39.19
CA THR A 225 -15.03 51.75 40.31
C THR A 225 -15.70 50.99 41.43
N ARG A 226 -15.20 51.30 42.61
CA ARG A 226 -15.44 50.74 43.94
C ARG A 226 -16.59 51.52 44.58
N THR A 227 -17.56 50.84 45.19
CA THR A 227 -18.29 51.33 46.38
C THR A 227 -18.80 50.13 47.18
N MET A 228 -18.47 50.14 48.48
CA MET A 228 -18.89 49.17 49.49
C MET A 228 -20.28 49.52 50.06
N GLU A 229 -20.95 48.47 50.56
CA GLU A 229 -21.90 48.41 51.69
C GLU A 229 -22.76 49.65 52.02
N ASN A 230 -24.09 49.54 51.89
CA ASN A 230 -25.02 49.09 52.96
C ASN A 230 -26.41 48.82 52.36
#